data_AF-A0A8S9X1Y3-F1
#
_entry.id   AF-A0A8S9X1Y3-F1
#
_cell.length_a   1.000
_cell.length_b   1.000
_cell.length_c   1.000
_cell.angle_alpha   90.00
_cell.angle_beta   90.00
_cell.angle_gamma   90.00
#
_symmetry.space_group_name_H-M   'P 1'
#
loop_
_entity.id
_entity.type
_entity.pdbx_description
1 polymer ?
#
loop_
_entity_poly.entity_id
_entity_poly.type
_entity_poly.pdbx_seq_one_letter_code
_entity_poly.pdbx_strand_id
1 'polypeptide(L)' 'MYACARCAKLYKLKSSLNRHLRYECGHEPKFHCTVCPYRAKLREHLKSHYAAKHVVTTIVNTDPDTDYDHVVLLTGSAYE' A
#
# COMPACT_ATOMS: atom_id res chain seq x y z
N MET A 1 -9.85 2.56 -24.55
CA MET A 1 -8.54 2.50 -23.84
C MET A 1 -8.16 3.90 -23.42
N TYR A 2 -7.60 4.06 -22.23
CA TYR A 2 -7.23 5.36 -21.64
C TYR A 2 -5.71 5.39 -21.44
N ALA A 3 -5.03 6.34 -22.08
CA ALA A 3 -3.57 6.45 -22.06
C ALA A 3 -3.10 7.51 -21.07
N CYS A 4 -2.00 7.23 -20.36
CA CYS A 4 -1.29 8.27 -19.61
C CYS A 4 -0.37 9.06 -20.55
N ALA A 5 -0.54 10.38 -20.63
CA ALA A 5 0.29 11.24 -21.47
C ALA A 5 1.76 11.32 -21.00
N ARG A 6 2.06 11.01 -19.73
CA ARG A 6 3.41 11.14 -19.14
C ARG A 6 4.28 9.88 -19.32
N CYS A 7 3.67 8.70 -19.30
CA CYS A 7 4.39 7.42 -19.33
C CYS A 7 3.87 6.43 -20.36
N ALA A 8 2.90 6.84 -21.20
CA ALA A 8 2.26 6.06 -22.25
C ALA A 8 1.57 4.76 -21.81
N LYS A 9 1.40 4.50 -20.49
CA LYS A 9 0.67 3.33 -20.00
C LYS A 9 -0.81 3.38 -20.40
N LEU A 10 -1.34 2.21 -20.78
CA LEU A 10 -2.72 2.02 -21.23
C LEU A 10 -3.56 1.35 -20.14
N TYR A 11 -4.76 1.87 -19.97
CA TYR A 11 -5.75 1.38 -19.01
C TYR A 11 -7.06 1.06 -19.71
N LYS A 12 -7.75 0.02 -19.25
CA LYS A 12 -9.08 -0.35 -19.76
C LYS A 12 -10.16 0.61 -19.25
N LEU A 13 -10.00 1.13 -18.03
CA LEU A 13 -10.97 1.99 -17.34
C LEU A 13 -10.38 3.37 -17.05
N LYS A 14 -11.23 4.40 -17.13
CA LYS A 14 -10.87 5.79 -16.79
C LYS A 14 -10.50 5.94 -15.32
N SER A 15 -11.19 5.22 -14.43
CA SER A 15 -10.90 5.19 -12.99
C SER A 15 -9.49 4.69 -12.70
N SER A 16 -9.03 3.65 -13.42
CA SER A 16 -7.66 3.14 -13.30
C SER A 16 -6.63 4.16 -13.78
N LEU A 17 -6.88 4.85 -14.90
CA LEU A 17 -6.00 5.93 -15.35
C LEU A 17 -5.95 7.08 -14.32
N ASN A 18 -7.10 7.50 -13.77
CA ASN A 18 -7.13 8.56 -12.77
C ASN A 18 -6.35 8.18 -11.50
N ARG A 19 -6.51 6.94 -11.02
CA ARG A 19 -5.73 6.43 -9.88
C ARG A 19 -4.23 6.42 -10.19
N HIS A 20 -3.87 5.95 -11.38
CA HIS A 20 -2.48 5.96 -11.84
C HIS A 20 -1.89 7.38 -11.84
N LEU A 21 -2.60 8.36 -12.40
CA LEU A 21 -2.14 9.75 -12.46
C LEU A 21 -1.98 10.35 -11.06
N ARG A 22 -2.88 10.00 -10.12
CA ARG A 22 -2.88 10.58 -8.77
C ARG A 22 -1.81 10.01 -7.84
N TYR A 23 -1.50 8.72 -7.96
CA TYR A 23 -0.69 8.03 -6.95
C TYR A 23 0.53 7.29 -7.51
N GLU A 24 0.59 7.05 -8.82
CA GLU A 24 1.64 6.20 -9.38
C GLU A 24 2.57 6.94 -10.36
N CYS A 25 2.00 7.78 -11.20
CA CYS A 25 2.69 8.40 -12.32
C CYS A 25 3.62 9.52 -11.84
N GLY A 26 4.93 9.26 -11.85
CA GLY A 26 5.93 10.20 -11.32
C GLY A 26 5.93 10.30 -9.79
N HIS A 27 5.21 9.41 -9.09
CA HIS A 27 5.19 9.36 -7.64
C HIS A 27 6.00 8.16 -7.15
N GLU A 28 6.81 8.41 -6.13
CA GLU A 28 7.51 7.38 -5.38
C GLU A 28 6.53 6.60 -4.49
N PRO A 29 6.81 5.33 -4.19
CA PRO A 29 5.94 4.52 -3.34
C PRO A 29 5.88 5.10 -1.92
N LYS A 30 4.72 5.67 -1.56
CA LYS A 30 4.47 6.26 -0.23
C LYS A 30 4.31 5.20 0.86
N PHE A 31 3.84 4.00 0.50
CA PHE A 31 3.53 2.94 1.47
C PHE A 31 4.71 1.99 1.59
N HIS A 32 5.24 1.85 2.80
CA HIS A 32 6.35 0.93 3.06
C HIS A 32 5.89 -0.21 3.95
N CYS A 33 6.46 -1.39 3.74
CA CYS A 33 6.33 -2.48 4.68
C CYS A 33 7.23 -2.21 5.88
N THR A 34 6.73 -2.52 7.07
CA THR A 34 7.46 -2.38 8.34
C THR A 34 8.27 -3.62 8.69
N VAL A 35 8.02 -4.74 8.00
CA VAL A 35 8.67 -6.03 8.25
C VAL A 35 9.82 -6.29 7.26
N CYS A 36 9.77 -5.68 6.06
CA CYS A 36 10.77 -5.86 5.02
C CYS A 36 10.94 -4.59 4.19
N PRO A 37 11.97 -4.47 3.32
CA PRO A 37 12.23 -3.25 2.55
C PRO A 37 11.25 -3.00 1.38
N TYR A 38 10.15 -3.77 1.29
CA TYR A 38 9.16 -3.62 0.22
C TYR A 38 8.42 -2.28 0.32
N ARG A 39 8.17 -1.65 -0.83
CA ARG A 39 7.41 -0.42 -0.94
C ARG A 39 6.36 -0.52 -2.06
N ALA A 40 5.20 0.06 -1.82
CA ALA A 40 4.06 0.08 -2.72
C ALA A 40 3.56 1.51 -2.99
N LYS A 41 3.03 1.71 -4.20
CA LYS A 41 2.40 2.96 -4.61
C LYS A 41 0.93 3.06 -4.19
N LEU A 42 0.29 1.93 -3.90
CA LEU A 42 -1.10 1.83 -3.46
C LEU A 42 -1.21 0.96 -2.20
N ARG A 43 -2.15 1.31 -1.31
CA ARG A 43 -2.43 0.57 -0.06
C ARG A 43 -2.85 -0.88 -0.34
N GLU A 44 -3.65 -1.11 -1.37
CA GLU A 44 -4.12 -2.46 -1.75
C GLU A 44 -2.95 -3.41 -2.06
N HIS A 45 -1.89 -2.91 -2.71
CA HIS A 45 -0.69 -3.69 -2.99
C HIS A 45 0.10 -4.02 -1.73
N LEU A 46 0.19 -3.09 -0.78
CA LEU A 46 0.84 -3.35 0.51
C LEU A 46 0.04 -4.40 1.30
N LYS A 47 -1.29 -4.30 1.35
CA LYS A 47 -2.15 -5.30 2.00
C LYS A 47 -1.97 -6.71 1.41
N SER A 48 -1.98 -6.82 0.07
CA SER A 48 -1.71 -8.10 -0.60
C SER A 48 -0.29 -8.61 -0.34
N HIS A 49 0.70 -7.71 -0.27
CA HIS A 49 2.07 -8.07 0.09
C HIS A 49 2.16 -8.65 1.50
N TYR A 50 1.53 -8.02 2.50
CA TYR A 50 1.45 -8.57 3.85
C TYR A 50 0.82 -9.96 3.80
N ALA A 51 -0.40 -10.11 3.27
CA ALA A 51 -1.08 -11.41 3.21
C ALA A 51 -0.26 -12.53 2.54
N ALA A 52 0.60 -12.20 1.57
CA ALA A 52 1.41 -13.18 0.84
C ALA A 52 2.82 -13.42 1.43
N LYS A 53 3.41 -12.43 2.12
CA LYS A 53 4.82 -12.45 2.55
C LYS A 53 5.00 -12.40 4.06
N HIS A 54 3.99 -11.96 4.79
CA HIS A 54 3.99 -11.82 6.24
C HIS A 54 2.69 -12.41 6.75
N VAL A 55 2.76 -13.58 7.39
CA VAL A 55 1.60 -14.18 8.07
C VAL A 55 1.30 -13.37 9.34
N VAL A 56 0.80 -12.15 9.14
CA VAL A 56 0.45 -11.18 10.17
C VAL A 56 -1.06 -11.03 10.12
N THR A 57 -1.72 -11.45 11.19
CA THR A 57 -3.16 -11.30 11.40
C THR A 57 -3.49 -9.81 11.45
N THR A 58 -4.21 -9.34 10.44
CA THR A 58 -4.66 -7.95 10.31
C THR A 58 -5.42 -7.49 11.57
N ILE A 59 -4.85 -6.60 12.37
CA ILE A 59 -5.62 -5.70 13.24
C ILE A 59 -5.58 -4.32 12.59
N VAL A 60 -6.67 -3.95 11.93
CA VAL A 60 -6.91 -2.59 11.45
C VAL A 60 -7.47 -1.81 12.62
N ASN A 61 -6.66 -0.99 13.30
CA ASN A 61 -7.22 0.11 14.07
C ASN A 61 -7.39 1.29 13.12
N THR A 62 -8.64 1.56 12.76
CA THR A 62 -9.01 2.78 12.05
C THR A 62 -9.19 3.88 13.08
N ASP A 63 -8.09 4.50 13.51
CA ASP A 63 -8.17 5.75 14.27
C ASP A 63 -8.47 6.90 13.31
N PRO A 64 -9.54 7.68 13.51
CA PRO A 64 -10.01 8.69 12.55
C PRO A 64 -9.20 9.99 12.53
N ASP A 65 -8.19 10.16 13.39
CA ASP A 65 -7.55 11.46 13.67
C ASP A 65 -6.07 11.59 13.25
N THR A 66 -5.38 10.48 12.92
CA THR A 66 -3.97 10.52 12.47
C THR A 66 -3.82 9.99 11.04
N ASP A 67 -3.32 10.79 10.09
CA ASP A 67 -2.87 10.34 8.74
C ASP A 67 -1.64 9.40 8.80
N TYR A 68 -1.30 8.90 9.99
CA TYR A 68 -0.21 7.97 10.23
C TYR A 68 -0.78 6.70 10.85
N ASP A 69 -0.71 5.60 10.09
CA ASP A 69 -1.07 4.26 10.54
C ASP A 69 0.05 3.77 11.47
N HIS A 70 -0.12 3.95 12.79
CA HIS A 70 0.83 3.45 13.78
C HIS A 70 0.68 1.94 13.92
N VAL A 71 1.59 1.20 13.29
CA VAL A 71 1.78 -0.24 13.51
C VAL A 71 2.28 -0.51 14.92
N VAL A 72 1.40 -0.97 15.82
CA VAL A 72 1.83 -1.57 17.09
C VAL A 72 2.23 -3.01 16.84
N LEU A 73 3.53 -3.29 16.90
CA LEU A 73 4.05 -4.66 16.94
C LEU A 73 3.76 -5.24 18.33
N LEU A 74 2.66 -5.97 18.48
CA LEU A 74 2.56 -6.93 19.59
C LEU A 74 3.44 -8.13 19.21
N THR A 75 4.73 -8.04 19.52
CA THR A 75 5.54 -9.25 19.64
C THR A 75 4.96 -10.05 20.80
N GLY A 76 4.12 -11.03 20.49
CA GLY A 76 3.81 -12.08 21.43
C GLY A 76 5.11 -12.82 21.74
N SER A 77 5.76 -12.48 22.84
CA SER A 77 6.58 -13.42 23.59
C SER A 77 5.74 -13.79 24.82
N ALA A 78 5.15 -14.98 24.73
CA ALA A 78 4.85 -15.80 25.89
C ALA A 78 5.96 -16.87 25.97
N TYR A 79 7.10 -16.50 26.54
CA TYR A 79 8.19 -17.30 27.13
C TYR A 79 9.38 -16.32 27.30
N GLU A 80 9.97 -16.02 28.46
CA GLU A 80 9.93 -16.54 29.84
C GLU A 80 9.73 -15.39 30.84
#